data_AF-A0A9D4NSR3-F1
#
_entry.id   AF-A0A9D4NSR3-F1
#
_cell.length_a   1.000
_cell.length_b   1.000
_cell.length_c   1.000
_cell.angle_alpha   90.00
_cell.angle_beta   90.00
_cell.angle_gamma   90.00
#
_symmetry.space_group_name_H-M   'P 1'
#
loop_
_entity.id
_entity.type
_entity.pdbx_description
1 polymer ?
#
loop_
_entity_poly.entity_id
_entity_poly.type
_entity_poly.pdbx_seq_one_letter_code
_entity_poly.pdbx_strand_id
1 'polypeptide(L)'
;MKHDCGYTIELCAGIIDKDGLSPREIAHEEVLEETGYNPPIDALELITSCRTGVGSSGSLQHLFYCQVDDSMRVNSGGGIDDESIEVIELSIEAAKTEMFANDEQTGLGRTGGFRFAVCWFNFIKYPQINK
;
A
#
# COMPACT_ATOMS: atom_id res chain seq x y z
N MET A 1 20.14 3.42 0.91
CA MET A 1 19.63 2.63 -0.23
C MET A 1 20.64 2.70 -1.35
N LYS A 2 21.12 1.56 -1.85
CA LYS A 2 21.88 1.52 -3.11
C LYS A 2 20.89 1.83 -4.22
N HIS A 3 21.25 2.72 -5.14
CA HIS A 3 20.40 3.13 -6.25
C HIS A 3 20.46 2.03 -7.33
N ASP A 4 19.76 0.92 -7.13
CA ASP A 4 19.42 0.03 -8.24
C ASP A 4 18.21 0.64 -8.96
N CYS A 5 18.43 1.03 -10.21
CA CYS A 5 17.48 1.73 -11.06
C CYS A 5 16.32 0.80 -11.43
N GLY A 6 15.24 0.83 -10.65
CA GLY A 6 14.02 0.06 -10.92
C GLY A 6 13.01 -0.01 -9.78
N TYR A 7 13.44 0.20 -8.53
CA TYR A 7 12.55 0.16 -7.38
C TYR A 7 11.64 1.39 -7.29
N THR A 8 10.45 1.16 -6.73
CA THR A 8 9.43 2.15 -6.45
C THR A 8 8.91 1.98 -5.02
N ILE A 9 8.46 3.08 -4.41
CA ILE A 9 7.67 3.03 -3.17
C ILE A 9 6.20 2.95 -3.55
N GLU A 10 5.57 1.87 -3.09
CA GLU A 10 4.19 1.53 -3.43
C GLU A 10 3.40 1.17 -2.17
N LEU A 11 2.08 1.06 -2.33
CA LEU A 11 1.23 0.43 -1.33
C LEU A 11 1.20 -1.07 -1.63
N CYS A 12 1.00 -1.88 -0.60
CA CYS A 12 0.62 -3.28 -0.78
C CYS A 12 -0.60 -3.40 -1.70
N ALA A 13 -0.52 -4.26 -2.72
CA ALA A 13 -1.54 -4.37 -3.76
C ALA A 13 -1.42 -5.65 -4.58
N GLY A 14 -2.55 -6.32 -4.80
CA GLY A 14 -2.65 -7.47 -5.70
C GLY A 14 -3.73 -7.32 -6.78
N ILE A 15 -3.70 -8.22 -7.75
CA ILE A 15 -4.69 -8.31 -8.82
C ILE A 15 -5.92 -9.07 -8.31
N ILE A 16 -7.11 -8.64 -8.73
CA ILE A 16 -8.35 -9.40 -8.50
C ILE A 16 -8.45 -10.50 -9.58
N ASP A 17 -7.88 -11.67 -9.32
CA ASP A 17 -7.83 -12.81 -10.26
C ASP A 17 -8.39 -14.13 -9.69
N LYS A 18 -8.70 -14.17 -8.39
CA LYS A 18 -9.27 -15.34 -7.70
C LYS A 18 -10.81 -15.31 -7.74
N ASP A 19 -11.39 -16.30 -8.40
CA ASP A 19 -12.85 -16.47 -8.44
C ASP A 19 -13.43 -16.71 -7.03
N GLY A 20 -14.54 -16.03 -6.73
CA GLY A 20 -15.27 -16.21 -5.48
C GLY A 20 -14.75 -15.40 -4.28
N LEU A 21 -13.62 -14.69 -4.43
CA LEU A 21 -13.14 -13.75 -3.42
C LEU A 21 -13.61 -12.32 -3.71
N SER A 22 -13.98 -11.60 -2.66
CA SER A 22 -14.24 -10.17 -2.69
C SER A 22 -12.94 -9.36 -2.73
N PRO A 23 -12.97 -8.08 -3.18
CA PRO A 23 -11.79 -7.22 -3.15
C PRO A 23 -11.15 -7.07 -1.76
N ARG A 24 -11.94 -7.22 -0.70
CA ARG A 24 -11.46 -7.18 0.68
C ARG A 24 -10.71 -8.45 1.07
N GLU A 25 -11.21 -9.61 0.67
CA GLU A 25 -10.54 -10.90 0.92
C GLU A 25 -9.20 -10.95 0.20
N ILE A 26 -9.16 -10.49 -1.06
CA ILE A 26 -7.92 -10.38 -1.82
C ILE A 26 -6.95 -9.41 -1.13
N ALA A 27 -7.39 -8.19 -0.80
CA ALA A 27 -6.54 -7.24 -0.08
C ALA A 27 -6.00 -7.79 1.26
N HIS A 28 -6.77 -8.63 1.95
CA HIS A 28 -6.31 -9.27 3.18
C HIS A 28 -5.22 -10.32 2.92
N GLU A 29 -5.37 -11.13 1.87
CA GLU A 29 -4.32 -12.08 1.45
C GLU A 29 -3.02 -11.36 1.09
N GLU A 30 -3.10 -10.28 0.31
CA GLU A 30 -1.93 -9.49 -0.11
C GLU A 30 -1.24 -8.81 1.07
N VAL A 31 -1.99 -8.29 2.05
CA VAL A 31 -1.39 -7.68 3.25
C VAL A 31 -0.56 -8.71 4.01
N LEU A 32 -1.03 -9.94 4.15
CA LEU A 32 -0.28 -11.02 4.78
C LEU A 32 0.97 -11.40 3.97
N GLU A 33 0.80 -11.50 2.65
CA GLU A 33 1.85 -11.96 1.74
C GLU A 33 2.98 -10.95 1.58
N GLU A 34 2.64 -9.71 1.24
CA GLU A 34 3.62 -8.69 0.91
C GLU A 34 4.21 -8.02 2.14
N THR A 35 3.42 -7.84 3.22
CA THR A 35 3.85 -7.07 4.41
C THR A 35 4.13 -7.94 5.64
N GLY A 36 3.63 -9.17 5.66
CA GLY A 36 3.76 -10.09 6.80
C GLY A 36 2.83 -9.80 7.98
N TYR A 37 1.92 -8.82 7.85
CA TYR A 37 0.89 -8.53 8.85
C TYR A 37 -0.41 -9.29 8.57
N ASN A 38 -1.07 -9.78 9.61
CA ASN A 38 -2.33 -10.53 9.50
C ASN A 38 -3.44 -9.89 10.36
N PRO A 39 -3.93 -8.69 10.00
CA PRO A 39 -5.02 -8.04 10.73
C PRO A 39 -6.35 -8.78 10.50
N PRO A 40 -7.34 -8.64 11.40
CA PRO A 40 -8.69 -9.14 11.15
C PRO A 40 -9.27 -8.57 9.84
N ILE A 41 -9.90 -9.42 9.02
CA ILE A 41 -10.45 -9.01 7.72
C ILE A 41 -11.49 -7.88 7.79
N ASP A 42 -12.24 -7.81 8.89
CA ASP A 42 -13.22 -6.75 9.14
C ASP A 42 -12.56 -5.41 9.49
N ALA A 43 -11.27 -5.40 9.88
CA ALA A 43 -10.50 -4.18 10.11
C ALA A 43 -10.12 -3.44 8.82
N LEU A 44 -10.20 -4.08 7.64
CA LEU A 44 -9.94 -3.42 6.35
C LEU A 44 -11.09 -2.47 5.99
N GLU A 45 -10.93 -1.18 6.23
CA GLU A 45 -11.89 -0.14 5.87
C GLU A 45 -11.73 0.24 4.39
N LEU A 46 -12.80 0.12 3.59
CA LEU A 46 -12.78 0.62 2.21
C LEU A 46 -12.73 2.15 2.24
N ILE A 47 -11.67 2.73 1.67
CA ILE A 47 -11.52 4.18 1.52
C ILE A 47 -12.30 4.65 0.29
N THR A 48 -12.00 4.05 -0.87
CA THR A 48 -12.58 4.44 -2.16
C THR A 48 -12.32 3.37 -3.23
N SER A 49 -12.93 3.57 -4.40
CA SER A 49 -12.57 2.86 -5.63
C SER A 49 -12.39 3.85 -6.77
N CYS A 50 -11.34 3.69 -7.57
CA CYS A 50 -11.05 4.59 -8.68
C CYS A 50 -10.54 3.83 -9.92
N ARG A 51 -10.61 4.48 -11.08
CA ARG A 51 -10.03 3.95 -12.32
C ARG A 51 -8.58 4.42 -12.46
N THR A 52 -7.67 3.48 -12.64
CA THR A 52 -6.24 3.73 -12.88
C THR A 52 -5.85 3.31 -14.29
N GLY A 53 -4.67 3.76 -14.75
CA GLY A 53 -4.19 3.42 -16.09
C GLY A 53 -5.16 3.81 -17.22
N VAL A 54 -5.91 4.91 -17.09
CA VAL A 54 -7.04 5.24 -17.99
C VAL A 54 -6.66 5.37 -19.48
N GLY A 55 -5.38 5.63 -19.78
CA GLY A 55 -4.87 5.66 -21.15
C GLY A 55 -4.44 4.30 -21.70
N SER A 56 -4.39 3.25 -20.87
CA SER A 56 -3.89 1.92 -21.21
C SER A 56 -4.86 0.81 -20.81
N SER A 57 -5.14 0.62 -19.52
CA SER A 57 -5.93 -0.48 -18.98
C SER A 57 -7.32 -0.09 -18.49
N GLY A 58 -7.49 1.12 -17.94
CA GLY A 58 -8.74 1.52 -17.27
C GLY A 58 -9.12 0.62 -16.08
N SER A 59 -8.13 0.04 -15.40
CA SER A 59 -8.32 -0.89 -14.29
C SER A 59 -9.12 -0.26 -13.14
N LEU A 60 -10.05 -1.01 -12.54
CA LEU A 60 -10.72 -0.57 -11.31
C LEU A 60 -9.88 -1.00 -10.11
N GLN A 61 -9.48 -0.05 -9.28
CA GLN A 61 -8.76 -0.30 -8.03
C GLN A 61 -9.66 -0.03 -6.83
N HIS A 62 -9.57 -0.88 -5.81
CA HIS A 62 -10.20 -0.71 -4.50
C HIS A 62 -9.11 -0.41 -3.47
N LEU A 63 -9.21 0.70 -2.75
CA LEU A 63 -8.22 1.10 -1.75
C LEU A 63 -8.76 0.89 -0.35
N PHE A 64 -8.03 0.15 0.47
CA PHE A 64 -8.37 -0.16 1.86
C PHE A 64 -7.37 0.46 2.84
N TYR A 65 -7.82 0.66 4.08
CA TYR A 65 -7.00 1.07 5.22
C TYR A 65 -7.24 0.11 6.39
N CYS A 66 -6.19 -0.28 7.11
CA CYS A 66 -6.30 -0.94 8.40
C CYS A 66 -5.20 -0.45 9.35
N GLN A 67 -5.41 -0.62 10.65
CA GLN A 67 -4.37 -0.45 11.65
C GLN A 67 -3.74 -1.79 11.95
N VAL A 68 -2.43 -1.80 12.09
CA VAL A 68 -1.64 -2.98 12.46
C VAL A 68 -0.74 -2.63 13.63
N ASP A 69 -0.36 -3.65 14.39
CA ASP A 69 0.68 -3.60 15.41
C ASP A 69 1.52 -4.87 15.36
N ASP A 70 2.65 -4.88 16.07
CA ASP A 70 3.63 -5.97 16.01
C ASP A 70 3.08 -7.33 16.47
N SER A 71 1.97 -7.37 17.22
CA SER A 71 1.33 -8.64 17.58
C SER A 71 0.67 -9.33 16.38
N MET A 72 0.37 -8.57 15.33
CA MET A 72 -0.22 -9.07 14.09
C MET A 72 0.84 -9.48 13.06
N ARG A 73 2.14 -9.25 13.31
CA ARG A 73 3.20 -9.66 12.39
C ARG A 73 3.47 -11.15 12.52
N VAL A 74 3.29 -11.89 11.43
CA VAL A 74 3.48 -13.34 11.39
C VAL A 74 4.73 -13.76 10.62
N ASN A 75 5.23 -12.92 9.69
CA ASN A 75 6.47 -13.14 8.95
C ASN A 75 7.10 -11.78 8.51
N SER A 76 8.12 -11.79 7.66
CA SER A 76 8.83 -10.58 7.20
C SER A 76 8.17 -9.87 6.01
N GLY A 77 7.11 -10.41 5.44
CA GLY A 77 6.59 -10.04 4.12
C GLY A 77 7.56 -10.41 3.00
N GLY A 78 7.36 -9.79 1.83
CA GLY A 78 8.25 -9.91 0.67
C GLY A 78 7.59 -10.44 -0.60
N GLY A 79 6.31 -10.83 -0.55
CA GLY A 79 5.62 -11.42 -1.70
C GLY A 79 5.93 -12.90 -1.90
N ILE A 80 5.43 -13.49 -2.97
CA ILE A 80 5.76 -14.86 -3.40
C ILE A 80 6.33 -14.91 -4.82
N ASP A 81 6.80 -16.10 -5.21
CA ASP A 81 7.26 -16.40 -6.56
C ASP A 81 8.33 -15.42 -7.08
N ASP A 82 8.02 -14.68 -8.15
CA ASP A 82 8.95 -13.77 -8.83
C ASP A 82 8.87 -12.32 -8.29
N GLU A 83 8.17 -12.11 -7.17
CA GLU A 83 8.07 -10.80 -6.53
C GLU A 83 9.37 -10.42 -5.79
N SER A 84 9.70 -9.13 -5.84
CA SER A 84 10.87 -8.56 -5.17
C SER A 84 10.45 -7.35 -4.35
N ILE A 85 9.86 -7.60 -3.19
CA ILE A 85 9.29 -6.56 -2.33
C ILE A 85 10.14 -6.40 -1.06
N GLU A 86 10.50 -5.15 -0.74
CA GLU A 86 11.08 -4.78 0.55
C GLU A 86 10.01 -4.04 1.36
N VAL A 87 9.65 -4.60 2.52
CA VAL A 87 8.72 -3.93 3.44
C VAL A 87 9.42 -2.75 4.10
N ILE A 88 8.90 -1.54 3.86
CA ILE A 88 9.38 -0.32 4.52
C ILE A 88 8.33 0.22 5.48
N GLU A 89 8.77 0.58 6.67
CA GLU A 89 7.97 1.30 7.65
C GLU A 89 8.38 2.76 7.68
N LEU A 90 7.44 3.64 7.39
CA LEU A 90 7.68 5.08 7.41
C LEU A 90 7.00 5.70 8.63
N SER A 91 7.73 6.54 9.35
CA SER A 91 7.10 7.47 10.28
C SER A 91 6.14 8.38 9.51
N ILE A 92 5.14 8.94 10.19
CA ILE A 92 4.15 9.82 9.56
C ILE A 92 4.82 11.03 8.89
N GLU A 93 5.87 11.59 9.51
CA GLU A 93 6.64 12.70 8.95
C GLU A 93 7.50 12.26 7.75
N ALA A 94 8.08 11.05 7.79
CA ALA A 94 8.78 10.49 6.64
C ALA A 94 7.82 10.27 5.46
N ALA A 95 6.65 9.65 5.70
CA ALA A 95 5.64 9.43 4.68
C ALA A 95 5.17 10.74 4.02
N LYS A 96 4.97 11.82 4.81
CA LYS A 96 4.67 13.17 4.26
C LYS A 96 5.79 13.69 3.37
N THR A 97 7.04 13.48 3.76
CA THR A 97 8.21 13.90 2.99
C THR A 97 8.26 13.13 1.66
N GLU A 98 8.09 11.82 1.72
CA GLU A 98 8.04 10.95 0.54
C GLU A 98 6.90 11.34 -0.41
N MET A 99 5.72 11.64 0.12
CA MET A 99 4.55 12.05 -0.67
C MET A 99 4.81 13.27 -1.57
N PHE A 100 5.72 14.19 -1.18
CA PHE A 100 6.09 15.37 -1.96
C PHE A 100 7.46 15.28 -2.64
N ALA A 101 8.19 14.18 -2.45
CA ALA A 101 9.48 13.97 -3.09
C ALA A 101 9.32 13.95 -4.62
N ASN A 102 10.24 14.62 -5.31
CA ASN A 102 10.31 14.64 -6.75
C ASN A 102 11.06 13.39 -7.23
N ASP A 103 10.38 12.52 -7.98
CA ASP A 103 10.94 11.23 -8.37
C ASP A 103 12.12 11.36 -9.34
N GLU A 104 12.09 12.35 -10.26
CA GLU A 104 13.21 12.62 -11.16
C GLU A 104 14.47 13.08 -10.41
N GLN A 105 14.29 13.89 -9.37
CA GLN A 105 15.38 14.38 -8.54
C GLN A 105 15.93 13.31 -7.59
N THR A 106 15.05 12.49 -7.02
CA THR A 106 15.44 11.45 -6.05
C THR A 106 15.92 10.16 -6.71
N GLY A 107 15.53 9.91 -7.97
CA GLY A 107 15.81 8.67 -8.67
C GLY A 107 15.04 7.46 -8.13
N LEU A 108 14.05 7.67 -7.26
CA LEU A 108 13.17 6.64 -6.69
C LEU A 108 11.74 6.99 -7.07
N GLY A 109 10.99 6.05 -7.66
CA GLY A 109 9.60 6.32 -8.08
C GLY A 109 8.60 6.16 -6.94
N ARG A 110 7.51 6.94 -6.96
CA ARG A 110 6.36 6.79 -6.05
C ARG A 110 5.06 6.79 -6.83
N THR A 111 4.21 5.81 -6.57
CA THR A 111 2.94 5.70 -7.30
C THR A 111 1.96 6.81 -6.90
N GLY A 112 1.04 7.14 -7.82
CA GLY A 112 -0.06 8.06 -7.51
C GLY A 112 -0.95 7.53 -6.38
N GLY A 113 -1.11 6.21 -6.28
CA GLY A 113 -1.83 5.53 -5.19
C GLY A 113 -1.19 5.78 -3.83
N PHE A 114 0.15 5.59 -3.72
CA PHE A 114 0.90 5.91 -2.50
C PHE A 114 0.68 7.37 -2.08
N ARG A 115 0.87 8.32 -3.00
CA ARG A 115 0.71 9.75 -2.70
C ARG A 115 -0.72 10.09 -2.24
N PHE A 116 -1.73 9.51 -2.89
CA PHE A 116 -3.12 9.69 -2.50
C PHE A 116 -3.41 9.12 -1.10
N ALA A 117 -2.95 7.90 -0.81
CA ALA A 117 -3.19 7.25 0.48
C ALA A 117 -2.52 8.02 1.64
N VAL A 118 -1.29 8.49 1.46
CA VAL A 118 -0.61 9.33 2.47
C VAL A 118 -1.36 10.64 2.66
N CYS A 119 -1.84 11.28 1.58
CA CYS A 119 -2.62 12.51 1.65
C CYS A 119 -3.93 12.27 2.43
N TRP A 120 -4.71 11.26 2.02
CA TRP A 120 -5.95 10.88 2.70
C TRP A 120 -5.71 10.56 4.18
N PHE A 121 -4.68 9.77 4.49
CA PHE A 121 -4.37 9.41 5.86
C PHE A 121 -4.09 10.66 6.70
N ASN A 122 -3.27 11.59 6.20
CA ASN A 122 -2.90 12.78 6.94
C ASN A 122 -4.05 13.77 7.16
N PHE A 123 -4.91 13.97 6.16
CA PHE A 123 -6.00 14.95 6.24
C PHE A 123 -7.28 14.39 6.86
N ILE A 124 -7.53 13.09 6.70
CA ILE A 124 -8.79 12.47 7.11
C ILE A 124 -8.59 11.58 8.32
N LYS A 125 -7.68 10.59 8.27
CA LYS A 125 -7.61 9.54 9.28
C LYS A 125 -6.79 9.92 10.51
N TYR A 126 -5.59 10.45 10.33
CA TYR A 126 -4.64 10.77 11.40
C TYR A 126 -5.24 11.69 12.48
N PRO A 127 -5.98 12.76 12.16
CA PRO A 127 -6.63 13.61 13.17
C PRO A 127 -7.66 12.89 14.05
N GLN A 128 -8.19 11.75 13.59
CA GLN A 128 -9.18 10.96 14.33
C GLN A 128 -8.53 10.02 15.35
N ILE A 129 -7.31 9.57 15.07
CA ILE A 129 -6.61 8.52 15.83
C ILE A 129 -5.47 9.07 16.68
N ASN A 130 -4.98 10.28 16.41
CA ASN A 130 -3.95 10.97 17.16
C ASN A 130 -4.58 12.12 17.97
N LYS A 131 -5.19 11.76 19.11
CA LYS A 131 -5.73 12.70 20.11
C LYS A 131 -4.94 12.66 21.40
#